data_AF-A0ABD7PJ44-F1
#
_entry.id   AF-A0ABD7PJ44-F1
#
_cell.length_a   1.000
_cell.length_b   1.000
_cell.length_c   1.000
_cell.angle_alpha   90.00
_cell.angle_beta   90.00
_cell.angle_gamma   90.00
#
_symmetry.space_group_name_H-M   'P 1'
#
loop_
_entity.id
_entity.type
_entity.pdbx_description
1 polymer ?
#
loop_
_entity_poly.entity_id
_entity_poly.type
_entity_poly.pdbx_seq_one_letter_code
_entity_poly.pdbx_strand_id
1 'polypeptide(L)'
;MDHVNSPQSSVSEEKEARRLQYLTWEHIASDLRHPTHLARKAELRRSCSAELAETSYIAEHAAIFTESLTMGERSWIAGHALVRGHVILGDDCTINPYACVSGTVTCGHGVRIASHASIVGFNHGFDDPTIPIHRQGVVSIGIVIGDDVWIGANCVILDGATIGNGAVIAAGAVVTGDIPAMSIAGGVPARVLRSRGSAPKKSGTGDIEDQLVRLGRKAQDQWPDILARWKTRGSYESLEADGIRRPAIRHLCDAIEIAAGFGHLPPDLDAAETVERLQGLQDRETGLFPEGHSRIHGKALRDDPKALYNVLAVGYALELLGSGPRQPVHAVELEAGELDEWLSALPWSTRAWHAGSVVDAIGTAMYFNAKSFGIRHSRQALFEWLSRNANSVSGLWGEPTAAEGWLQPVNGFYRLTRGTYAQFGVALPHPHASLETVHLNYRNHKGFVAAKYNACNLLDTIHPLLLIARQTDYRRADGEAIARKVISRALDRWRDGEGFPFADGGEPSLQGTEMWLSVIHLAADFLGLSDRFAFVPKGVHRTATVGLGL
;
A
#
# COMPACT_ATOMS: atom_id res chain seq x y z
N MET A 1 7.83 74.59 25.38
CA MET A 1 7.06 73.99 26.48
C MET A 1 7.13 72.49 26.27
N ASP A 2 8.02 71.89 27.07
CA ASP A 2 8.00 70.52 27.60
C ASP A 2 7.99 69.32 26.64
N HIS A 3 9.15 69.06 26.02
CA HIS A 3 9.55 67.68 25.72
C HIS A 3 10.20 67.10 26.98
N VAL A 4 9.37 66.47 27.81
CA VAL A 4 9.81 65.68 28.96
C VAL A 4 10.62 64.49 28.45
N ASN A 5 11.83 64.35 28.99
CA ASN A 5 12.69 63.16 28.90
C ASN A 5 11.90 61.90 29.26
N SER A 6 11.63 61.02 28.30
CA SER A 6 11.35 59.61 28.60
C SER A 6 12.68 58.93 28.96
N PRO A 7 12.79 58.20 30.09
CA PRO A 7 14.01 57.47 30.41
C PRO A 7 14.20 56.34 29.39
N GLN A 8 15.37 56.28 28.75
CA GLN A 8 15.78 55.12 27.96
C GLN A 8 15.97 53.94 28.91
N SER A 9 15.13 52.91 28.78
CA SER A 9 15.28 51.63 29.48
C SER A 9 16.60 50.97 29.12
N SER A 10 17.25 50.32 30.09
CA SER A 10 18.50 49.59 29.83
C SER A 10 18.25 48.37 28.94
N VAL A 11 19.26 47.92 28.19
CA VAL A 11 19.20 46.70 27.35
C VAL A 11 18.79 45.46 28.15
N SER A 12 19.10 45.43 29.45
CA SER A 12 18.69 44.35 30.36
C SER A 12 17.18 44.39 30.65
N GLU A 13 16.62 45.58 30.87
CA GLU A 13 15.18 45.78 31.14
C GLU A 13 14.34 45.46 29.90
N GLU A 14 14.79 45.85 28.70
CA GLU A 14 14.11 45.50 27.45
C GLU A 14 14.10 43.99 27.19
N LYS A 15 15.23 43.32 27.48
CA LYS A 15 15.33 41.86 27.35
C LYS A 15 14.44 41.14 28.35
N GLU A 16 14.38 41.63 29.59
CA GLU A 16 13.50 41.12 30.63
C GLU A 16 12.01 41.32 30.26
N ALA A 17 11.63 42.52 29.84
CA ALA A 17 10.26 42.82 29.40
C ALA A 17 9.83 41.92 28.24
N ARG A 18 10.69 41.68 27.25
CA ARG A 18 10.39 40.75 26.15
C ARG A 18 10.26 39.31 26.61
N ARG A 19 11.14 38.84 27.51
CA ARG A 19 11.04 37.48 28.06
C ARG A 19 9.69 37.25 28.74
N LEU A 20 9.27 38.19 29.59
CA LEU A 20 8.00 38.14 30.32
C LEU A 20 6.76 38.08 29.41
N GLN A 21 6.88 38.57 28.16
CA GLN A 21 5.79 38.56 27.19
C GLN A 21 5.71 37.25 26.39
N TYR A 22 6.84 36.66 26.00
CA TYR A 22 6.88 35.61 24.97
C TYR A 22 7.36 34.24 25.46
N LEU A 23 8.14 34.18 26.54
CA LEU A 23 8.84 32.97 26.99
C LEU A 23 8.22 32.46 28.30
N THR A 24 6.97 32.01 28.23
CA THR A 24 6.18 31.53 29.40
C THR A 24 6.86 30.40 30.18
N TRP A 25 7.79 29.68 29.55
CA TRP A 25 8.58 28.59 30.14
C TRP A 25 9.89 29.03 30.83
N GLU A 26 10.29 30.30 30.73
CA GLU A 26 11.56 30.82 31.30
C GLU A 26 11.32 31.79 32.48
N HIS A 27 10.21 31.66 33.20
CA HIS A 27 9.90 32.52 34.33
C HIS A 27 10.79 32.21 35.55
N ILE A 28 11.06 33.23 36.36
CA ILE A 28 11.79 33.13 37.63
C ILE A 28 10.92 33.67 38.76
N ALA A 29 11.17 33.23 40.00
CA ALA A 29 10.31 33.56 41.14
C ALA A 29 10.18 35.07 41.43
N SER A 30 11.15 35.90 41.00
CA SER A 30 11.06 37.36 41.11
C SER A 30 10.03 37.99 40.18
N ASP A 31 9.69 37.35 39.06
CA ASP A 31 8.74 37.87 38.06
C ASP A 31 7.35 38.08 38.64
N LEU A 32 6.92 37.16 39.52
CA LEU A 32 5.63 37.20 40.21
C LEU A 32 5.53 38.35 41.23
N ARG A 33 6.67 38.88 41.66
CA ARG A 33 6.77 39.99 42.62
C ARG A 33 7.01 41.33 41.93
N HIS A 34 7.07 41.35 40.59
CA HIS A 34 7.33 42.58 39.85
C HIS A 34 6.18 43.58 40.07
N PRO A 35 6.46 44.85 40.43
CA PRO A 35 5.42 45.83 40.77
C PRO A 35 4.34 46.00 39.68
N THR A 36 4.74 46.05 38.41
CA THR A 36 3.81 46.14 37.26
C THR A 36 2.86 44.95 37.19
N HIS A 37 3.35 43.74 37.47
CA HIS A 37 2.54 42.53 37.44
C HIS A 37 1.55 42.48 38.61
N LEU A 38 2.00 42.85 39.81
CA LEU A 38 1.12 42.99 40.98
C LEU A 38 0.02 44.02 40.76
N ALA A 39 0.36 45.18 40.19
CA ALA A 39 -0.61 46.21 39.82
C ALA A 39 -1.63 45.69 38.80
N ARG A 40 -1.17 44.93 37.79
CA ARG A 40 -2.04 44.31 36.78
C ARG A 40 -3.03 43.31 37.39
N LYS A 41 -2.58 42.44 38.31
CA LYS A 41 -3.49 41.52 39.03
C LYS A 41 -4.50 42.27 39.87
N ALA A 42 -4.09 43.33 40.56
CA ALA A 42 -4.99 44.16 41.37
C ALA A 42 -6.02 44.92 40.52
N GLU A 43 -5.64 45.35 39.32
CA GLU A 43 -6.56 45.92 38.34
C GLU A 43 -7.59 44.88 37.89
N LEU A 44 -7.16 43.70 37.43
CA LEU A 44 -8.04 42.64 36.94
C LEU A 44 -9.03 42.14 38.01
N ARG A 45 -8.57 41.99 39.27
CA ARG A 45 -9.46 41.66 40.40
C ARG A 45 -10.56 42.70 40.59
N ARG A 46 -10.30 43.98 40.31
CA ARG A 46 -11.29 45.06 40.39
C ARG A 46 -12.16 45.16 39.14
N SER A 47 -11.62 44.90 37.96
CA SER A 47 -12.29 45.15 36.69
C SER A 47 -13.10 43.96 36.15
N CYS A 48 -12.80 42.71 36.53
CA CYS A 48 -13.40 41.54 35.90
C CYS A 48 -13.63 40.30 36.80
N SER A 49 -14.13 40.49 38.03
CA SER A 49 -14.47 39.40 38.98
C SER A 49 -13.41 38.27 39.01
N ALA A 50 -12.14 38.66 38.99
CA ALA A 50 -11.05 37.73 38.73
C ALA A 50 -10.58 37.04 40.03
N GLU A 51 -10.48 35.72 40.00
CA GLU A 51 -9.91 34.90 41.06
C GLU A 51 -8.54 34.39 40.59
N LEU A 52 -7.47 35.05 41.03
CA LEU A 52 -6.11 34.81 40.55
C LEU A 52 -5.24 34.27 41.68
N ALA A 53 -4.72 33.05 41.54
CA ALA A 53 -3.79 32.47 42.50
C ALA A 53 -2.51 33.31 42.62
N GLU A 54 -1.83 33.29 43.77
CA GLU A 54 -0.62 34.10 44.00
C GLU A 54 0.49 33.79 42.98
N THR A 55 0.64 32.52 42.60
CA THR A 55 1.65 32.04 41.65
C THR A 55 1.22 32.11 40.17
N SER A 56 0.02 32.64 39.87
CA SER A 56 -0.41 32.90 38.50
C SER A 56 0.23 34.16 37.92
N TYR A 57 0.44 34.17 36.60
CA TYR A 57 1.02 35.29 35.88
C TYR A 57 0.24 35.66 34.62
N ILE A 58 0.14 36.96 34.37
CA ILE A 58 -0.55 37.52 33.21
C ILE A 58 0.37 38.58 32.63
N ALA A 59 0.83 38.36 31.41
CA ALA A 59 1.74 39.28 30.74
C ALA A 59 1.06 40.62 30.46
N GLU A 60 1.85 41.69 30.45
CA GLU A 60 1.33 43.07 30.31
C GLU A 60 0.56 43.28 28.99
N HIS A 61 0.97 42.63 27.90
CA HIS A 61 0.30 42.76 26.60
C HIS A 61 -0.80 41.71 26.37
N ALA A 62 -1.18 40.93 27.39
CA ALA A 62 -2.34 40.05 27.29
C ALA A 62 -3.63 40.89 27.28
N ALA A 63 -4.46 40.68 26.26
CA ALA A 63 -5.74 41.34 26.11
C ALA A 63 -6.82 40.58 26.89
N ILE A 64 -7.18 41.09 28.07
CA ILE A 64 -8.16 40.46 28.97
C ILE A 64 -9.45 41.29 28.97
N PHE A 65 -10.53 40.70 28.44
CA PHE A 65 -11.88 41.27 28.36
C PHE A 65 -12.91 40.25 28.88
N THR A 66 -12.60 39.62 30.01
CA THR A 66 -13.44 38.60 30.64
C THR A 66 -14.53 39.20 31.51
N GLU A 67 -15.66 38.52 31.60
CA GLU A 67 -16.69 38.78 32.63
C GLU A 67 -16.30 38.14 33.96
N SER A 68 -15.70 36.95 33.90
CA SER A 68 -15.00 36.31 35.01
C SER A 68 -13.77 35.56 34.52
N LEU A 69 -12.70 35.63 35.31
CA LEU A 69 -11.44 34.92 35.04
C LEU A 69 -10.97 34.22 36.31
N THR A 70 -10.89 32.90 36.29
CA THR A 70 -10.24 32.12 37.36
C THR A 70 -8.92 31.55 36.84
N MET A 71 -7.84 31.73 37.60
CA MET A 71 -6.53 31.17 37.31
C MET A 71 -5.94 30.48 38.53
N GLY A 72 -5.70 29.18 38.42
CA GLY A 72 -5.01 28.36 39.40
C GLY A 72 -3.53 28.70 39.58
N GLU A 73 -2.88 27.97 40.47
CA GLU A 73 -1.46 28.11 40.77
C GLU A 73 -0.61 27.81 39.53
N ARG A 74 0.52 28.53 39.37
CA ARG A 74 1.47 28.26 38.29
C ARG A 74 0.79 28.26 36.91
N SER A 75 -0.18 29.16 36.70
CA SER A 75 -0.84 29.34 35.41
C SER A 75 -0.43 30.66 34.75
N TRP A 76 -0.18 30.62 33.44
CA TRP A 76 0.39 31.73 32.66
C TRP A 76 -0.46 32.11 31.45
N ILE A 77 -0.69 33.42 31.28
CA ILE A 77 -1.21 33.99 30.04
C ILE A 77 -0.13 34.88 29.43
N ALA A 78 0.33 34.51 28.24
CA ALA A 78 1.38 35.22 27.51
C ALA A 78 0.88 36.52 26.86
N GLY A 79 1.83 37.37 26.47
CA GLY A 79 1.54 38.61 25.75
C GLY A 79 0.84 38.34 24.42
N HIS A 80 -0.05 39.25 24.02
CA HIS A 80 -0.84 39.18 22.79
C HIS A 80 -1.85 38.03 22.71
N ALA A 81 -2.01 37.25 23.78
CA ALA A 81 -3.17 36.37 23.90
C ALA A 81 -4.44 37.21 24.13
N LEU A 82 -5.57 36.79 23.55
CA LEU A 82 -6.89 37.37 23.79
C LEU A 82 -7.72 36.41 24.65
N VAL A 83 -8.19 36.88 25.81
CA VAL A 83 -9.05 36.11 26.71
C VAL A 83 -10.30 36.93 27.03
N ARG A 84 -11.49 36.40 26.72
CA ARG A 84 -12.79 37.08 26.94
C ARG A 84 -13.93 36.12 27.25
N GLY A 85 -14.97 36.61 27.92
CA GLY A 85 -16.09 35.79 28.41
C GLY A 85 -15.85 35.22 29.82
N HIS A 86 -16.28 33.98 30.06
CA HIS A 86 -16.13 33.27 31.33
C HIS A 86 -15.06 32.18 31.19
N VAL A 87 -13.88 32.40 31.77
CA VAL A 87 -12.73 31.49 31.58
C VAL A 87 -12.22 30.99 32.92
N ILE A 88 -12.10 29.67 33.04
CA ILE A 88 -11.50 28.99 34.17
C ILE A 88 -10.26 28.23 33.68
N LEU A 89 -9.11 28.54 34.27
CA LEU A 89 -7.87 27.79 34.12
C LEU A 89 -7.52 27.16 35.47
N GLY A 90 -7.36 25.84 35.51
CA GLY A 90 -6.82 25.14 36.67
C GLY A 90 -5.36 25.50 36.94
N ASP A 91 -4.70 24.67 37.75
CA ASP A 91 -3.28 24.84 38.04
C ASP A 91 -2.41 24.43 36.84
N ASP A 92 -1.18 24.94 36.81
CA ASP A 92 -0.15 24.54 35.86
C ASP A 92 -0.58 24.72 34.39
N CYS A 93 -1.38 25.73 34.04
CA CYS A 93 -1.88 25.97 32.68
C CYS A 93 -1.08 27.04 31.92
N THR A 94 -1.03 26.97 30.59
CA THR A 94 -0.41 28.03 29.76
C THR A 94 -1.27 28.39 28.57
N ILE A 95 -1.46 29.70 28.34
CA ILE A 95 -1.96 30.27 27.09
C ILE A 95 -0.82 31.01 26.41
N ASN A 96 -0.37 30.51 25.27
CA ASN A 96 0.77 31.07 24.53
C ASN A 96 0.39 32.30 23.68
N PRO A 97 1.38 33.08 23.18
CA PRO A 97 1.11 34.28 22.43
C PRO A 97 0.20 34.05 21.24
N TYR A 98 -0.68 35.03 20.98
CA TYR A 98 -1.64 35.04 19.87
C TYR A 98 -2.71 33.94 19.91
N ALA A 99 -2.82 33.17 20.98
CA ALA A 99 -3.98 32.32 21.21
C ALA A 99 -5.20 33.18 21.58
N CYS A 100 -6.38 32.75 21.13
CA CYS A 100 -7.66 33.39 21.40
C CYS A 100 -8.55 32.43 22.18
N VAL A 101 -8.95 32.79 23.39
CA VAL A 101 -9.90 32.04 24.23
C VAL A 101 -11.11 32.92 24.48
N SER A 102 -12.27 32.51 23.96
CA SER A 102 -13.48 33.32 23.98
C SER A 102 -14.73 32.51 24.32
N GLY A 103 -15.62 33.07 25.12
CA GLY A 103 -16.89 32.45 25.51
C GLY A 103 -16.81 31.77 26.88
N THR A 104 -17.55 30.69 27.07
CA THR A 104 -17.52 29.88 28.30
C THR A 104 -16.53 28.73 28.13
N VAL A 105 -15.38 28.78 28.82
CA VAL A 105 -14.30 27.79 28.68
C VAL A 105 -13.77 27.38 30.04
N THR A 106 -13.76 26.07 30.29
CA THR A 106 -13.19 25.48 31.50
C THR A 106 -12.03 24.56 31.13
N CYS A 107 -10.85 24.85 31.67
CA CYS A 107 -9.67 24.01 31.58
C CYS A 107 -9.35 23.40 32.94
N GLY A 108 -9.08 22.09 32.96
CA GLY A 108 -8.50 21.39 34.10
C GLY A 108 -7.05 21.79 34.38
N HIS A 109 -6.28 20.93 35.01
CA HIS A 109 -4.89 21.19 35.39
C HIS A 109 -3.91 20.81 34.28
N GLY A 110 -2.77 21.48 34.18
CA GLY A 110 -1.70 21.08 33.26
C GLY A 110 -1.97 21.37 31.78
N VAL A 111 -2.99 22.16 31.43
CA VAL A 111 -3.38 22.38 30.04
C VAL A 111 -2.38 23.28 29.31
N ARG A 112 -1.98 22.89 28.10
CA ARG A 112 -1.04 23.62 27.23
C ARG A 112 -1.77 24.11 25.98
N ILE A 113 -2.03 25.41 25.89
CA ILE A 113 -2.63 26.04 24.70
C ILE A 113 -1.53 26.72 23.90
N ALA A 114 -1.17 26.15 22.75
CA ALA A 114 -0.12 26.67 21.89
C ALA A 114 -0.56 27.93 21.11
N SER A 115 0.43 28.61 20.53
CA SER A 115 0.22 29.87 19.80
C SER A 115 -0.79 29.73 18.66
N HIS A 116 -1.56 30.79 18.43
CA HIS A 116 -2.59 30.87 17.39
C HIS A 116 -3.74 29.86 17.50
N ALA A 117 -3.85 29.11 18.61
CA ALA A 117 -5.04 28.32 18.86
C ALA A 117 -6.25 29.25 19.11
N SER A 118 -7.40 28.90 18.53
CA SER A 118 -8.66 29.64 18.69
C SER A 118 -9.69 28.74 19.37
N ILE A 119 -10.01 29.04 20.62
CA ILE A 119 -11.02 28.36 21.44
C ILE A 119 -12.25 29.27 21.49
N VAL A 120 -13.35 28.83 20.88
CA VAL A 120 -14.54 29.66 20.63
C VAL A 120 -15.77 28.97 21.22
N GLY A 121 -16.04 29.25 22.50
CA GLY A 121 -17.16 28.71 23.29
C GLY A 121 -18.49 29.46 23.09
N PHE A 122 -18.74 29.92 21.86
CA PHE A 122 -20.03 30.44 21.41
C PHE A 122 -20.12 30.35 19.88
N ASN A 123 -21.33 30.45 19.33
CA ASN A 123 -21.57 30.49 17.90
C ASN A 123 -22.72 31.45 17.54
N HIS A 124 -22.73 31.95 16.30
CA HIS A 124 -23.87 32.70 15.79
C HIS A 124 -24.95 31.74 15.29
N GLY A 125 -26.21 32.06 15.55
CA GLY A 125 -27.34 31.38 14.92
C GLY A 125 -27.31 31.62 13.41
N PHE A 126 -27.52 30.56 12.64
CA PHE A 126 -27.60 30.62 11.17
C PHE A 126 -28.70 29.74 10.59
N ASP A 127 -29.45 29.01 11.43
CA ASP A 127 -30.41 27.99 10.98
C ASP A 127 -31.67 28.58 10.36
N ASP A 128 -32.05 29.82 10.69
CA ASP A 128 -33.19 30.49 10.06
C ASP A 128 -32.72 31.31 8.84
N PRO A 129 -32.93 30.85 7.59
CA PRO A 129 -32.49 31.56 6.40
C PRO A 129 -33.29 32.85 6.12
N THR A 130 -34.40 33.09 6.84
CA THR A 130 -35.24 34.29 6.68
C THR A 130 -34.75 35.47 7.50
N ILE A 131 -33.87 35.23 8.48
CA ILE A 131 -33.27 36.25 9.34
C ILE A 131 -31.77 36.36 8.99
N PRO A 132 -31.24 37.53 8.61
CA PRO A 132 -29.81 37.70 8.38
C PRO A 132 -28.99 37.28 9.61
N ILE A 133 -27.85 36.60 9.42
CA ILE A 133 -27.02 36.03 10.51
C ILE A 133 -26.76 37.05 11.64
N HIS A 134 -26.46 38.31 11.31
CA HIS A 134 -26.19 39.36 12.31
C HIS A 134 -27.39 39.72 13.23
N ARG A 135 -28.60 39.25 12.90
CA ARG A 135 -29.83 39.43 13.68
C ARG A 135 -30.29 38.15 14.36
N GLN A 136 -29.64 37.03 14.07
CA GLN A 136 -29.89 35.78 14.77
C GLN A 136 -29.17 35.78 16.13
N GLY A 137 -29.71 35.01 17.08
CA GLY A 137 -29.16 34.93 18.44
C GLY A 137 -27.77 34.29 18.47
N VAL A 138 -27.04 34.50 19.56
CA VAL A 138 -25.78 33.79 19.86
C VAL A 138 -26.12 32.58 20.73
N VAL A 139 -25.52 31.44 20.43
CA VAL A 139 -25.60 30.21 21.23
C VAL A 139 -24.26 30.02 21.94
N SER A 140 -24.29 29.63 23.21
CA SER A 140 -23.09 29.29 23.99
C SER A 140 -23.41 28.10 24.87
N ILE A 141 -22.85 26.94 24.52
CA ILE A 141 -22.92 25.70 25.31
C ILE A 141 -21.76 25.64 26.29
N GLY A 142 -20.59 26.11 25.84
CA GLY A 142 -19.32 26.06 26.56
C GLY A 142 -18.39 24.96 26.06
N ILE A 143 -17.12 25.05 26.46
CA ILE A 143 -16.07 24.10 26.13
C ILE A 143 -15.45 23.58 27.43
N VAL A 144 -15.27 22.26 27.52
CA VAL A 144 -14.61 21.60 28.65
C VAL A 144 -13.33 20.92 28.17
N ILE A 145 -12.21 21.29 28.77
CA ILE A 145 -10.89 20.71 28.51
C ILE A 145 -10.41 20.06 29.82
N GLY A 146 -10.18 18.76 29.79
CA GLY A 146 -9.70 17.98 30.93
C GLY A 146 -8.23 18.25 31.29
N ASP A 147 -7.71 17.45 32.23
CA ASP A 147 -6.35 17.58 32.75
C ASP A 147 -5.27 17.08 31.77
N ASP A 148 -4.07 17.65 31.81
CA ASP A 148 -2.89 17.27 31.00
C ASP A 148 -3.17 17.24 29.47
N VAL A 149 -3.96 18.20 28.99
CA VAL A 149 -4.29 18.33 27.57
C VAL A 149 -3.32 19.26 26.85
N TRP A 150 -2.86 18.85 25.66
CA TRP A 150 -2.11 19.72 24.76
C TRP A 150 -2.94 20.11 23.53
N ILE A 151 -3.22 21.41 23.38
CA ILE A 151 -3.81 21.99 22.19
C ILE A 151 -2.69 22.54 21.30
N GLY A 152 -2.47 21.88 20.15
CA GLY A 152 -1.46 22.25 19.18
C GLY A 152 -1.66 23.63 18.56
N ALA A 153 -0.60 24.15 17.92
CA ALA A 153 -0.64 25.48 17.31
C ALA A 153 -1.65 25.54 16.17
N ASN A 154 -2.27 26.70 15.97
CA ASN A 154 -3.27 26.94 14.91
C ASN A 154 -4.50 26.00 14.95
N CYS A 155 -4.81 25.40 16.10
CA CYS A 155 -6.03 24.62 16.26
C CYS A 155 -7.26 25.51 16.42
N VAL A 156 -8.44 24.99 16.06
CA VAL A 156 -9.73 25.62 16.36
C VAL A 156 -10.57 24.65 17.20
N ILE A 157 -11.03 25.09 18.37
CA ILE A 157 -11.94 24.34 19.24
C ILE A 157 -13.27 25.07 19.26
N LEU A 158 -14.33 24.41 18.77
CA LEU A 158 -15.66 25.00 18.66
C LEU A 158 -16.54 24.70 19.88
N ASP A 159 -17.56 25.54 20.05
CA ASP A 159 -18.55 25.46 21.12
C ASP A 159 -19.19 24.06 21.25
N GLY A 160 -19.40 23.60 22.48
CA GLY A 160 -19.94 22.28 22.80
C GLY A 160 -18.91 21.13 22.82
N ALA A 161 -17.62 21.39 22.57
CA ALA A 161 -16.60 20.36 22.62
C ALA A 161 -16.19 19.97 24.04
N THR A 162 -16.07 18.66 24.30
CA THR A 162 -15.44 18.10 25.50
C THR A 162 -14.15 17.35 25.14
N ILE A 163 -13.01 17.75 25.71
CA ILE A 163 -11.71 17.11 25.48
C ILE A 163 -11.28 16.39 26.76
N GLY A 164 -11.18 15.06 26.71
CA GLY A 164 -10.82 14.24 27.86
C GLY A 164 -9.37 14.35 28.30
N ASN A 165 -9.10 13.94 29.54
CA ASN A 165 -7.79 14.03 30.17
C ASN A 165 -6.67 13.38 29.35
N GLY A 166 -5.49 14.00 29.30
CA GLY A 166 -4.30 13.49 28.65
C GLY A 166 -4.34 13.55 27.11
N ALA A 167 -5.36 14.15 26.51
CA ALA A 167 -5.50 14.23 25.05
C ALA A 167 -4.50 15.20 24.40
N VAL A 168 -4.18 14.94 23.14
CA VAL A 168 -3.35 15.80 22.29
C VAL A 168 -4.12 16.15 21.03
N ILE A 169 -4.32 17.44 20.79
CA ILE A 169 -4.91 17.96 19.56
C ILE A 169 -3.76 18.42 18.65
N ALA A 170 -3.55 17.70 17.55
CA ALA A 170 -2.50 17.99 16.59
C ALA A 170 -2.69 19.37 15.96
N ALA A 171 -1.59 20.05 15.65
CA ALA A 171 -1.60 21.40 15.07
C ALA A 171 -2.51 21.49 13.82
N GLY A 172 -3.23 22.61 13.70
CA GLY A 172 -4.14 22.87 12.57
C GLY A 172 -5.47 22.10 12.60
N ALA A 173 -5.78 21.35 13.67
CA ALA A 173 -7.02 20.59 13.75
C ALA A 173 -8.24 21.47 14.11
N VAL A 174 -9.44 21.04 13.67
CA VAL A 174 -10.72 21.67 14.03
C VAL A 174 -11.57 20.70 14.83
N VAL A 175 -11.72 20.92 16.14
CA VAL A 175 -12.50 20.09 17.05
C VAL A 175 -13.93 20.63 17.13
N THR A 176 -14.90 19.78 16.79
CA THR A 176 -16.33 20.13 16.71
C THR A 176 -17.21 19.32 17.67
N GLY A 177 -16.60 18.63 18.63
CA GLY A 177 -17.29 17.70 19.53
C GLY A 177 -16.29 16.94 20.41
N ASP A 178 -16.71 15.80 20.93
CA ASP A 178 -15.97 15.09 21.98
C ASP A 178 -14.69 14.41 21.48
N ILE A 179 -13.60 14.59 22.25
CA ILE A 179 -12.33 13.88 22.10
C ILE A 179 -12.10 13.01 23.34
N PRO A 180 -11.99 11.68 23.22
CA PRO A 180 -11.78 10.81 24.37
C PRO A 180 -10.44 11.07 25.08
N ALA A 181 -10.38 10.74 26.37
CA ALA A 181 -9.16 10.78 27.16
C ALA A 181 -8.03 9.96 26.50
N MET A 182 -6.78 10.37 26.75
CA MET A 182 -5.57 9.72 26.24
C MET A 182 -5.54 9.53 24.71
N SER A 183 -6.24 10.37 23.96
CA SER A 183 -6.28 10.31 22.49
C SER A 183 -5.39 11.36 21.84
N ILE A 184 -4.82 11.03 20.69
CA ILE A 184 -4.21 12.00 19.77
C ILE A 184 -5.19 12.20 18.62
N ALA A 185 -5.73 13.41 18.47
CA ALA A 185 -6.68 13.76 17.43
C ALA A 185 -6.12 14.80 16.47
N GLY A 186 -6.51 14.73 15.19
CA GLY A 186 -6.07 15.69 14.18
C GLY A 186 -6.99 15.72 12.97
N GLY A 187 -6.84 16.74 12.12
CA GLY A 187 -7.61 16.94 10.89
C GLY A 187 -8.75 17.96 11.00
N VAL A 188 -9.45 18.16 9.88
CA VAL A 188 -10.57 19.09 9.75
C VAL A 188 -11.75 18.37 9.08
N PRO A 189 -12.77 17.95 9.84
CA PRO A 189 -12.87 17.97 11.30
C PRO A 189 -11.91 16.96 11.97
N ALA A 190 -11.57 17.21 13.23
CA ALA A 190 -10.65 16.37 14.00
C ALA A 190 -11.21 14.95 14.19
N ARG A 191 -10.34 13.96 14.05
CA ARG A 191 -10.63 12.54 14.33
C ARG A 191 -9.52 11.95 15.18
N VAL A 192 -9.86 10.97 16.02
CA VAL A 192 -8.86 10.22 16.79
C VAL A 192 -7.96 9.45 15.82
N LEU A 193 -6.66 9.75 15.87
CA LEU A 193 -5.64 9.12 15.03
C LEU A 193 -5.09 7.86 15.70
N ARG A 194 -4.87 7.94 17.03
CA ARG A 194 -4.38 6.85 17.89
C ARG A 194 -4.48 7.26 19.35
N SER A 195 -4.29 6.30 20.26
CA SER A 195 -4.10 6.58 21.69
C SER A 195 -2.68 7.12 21.97
N ARG A 196 -2.55 8.09 22.87
CA ARG A 196 -1.28 8.58 23.41
C ARG A 196 -0.56 7.42 24.12
N GLY A 197 0.74 7.26 23.85
CA GLY A 197 1.55 6.13 24.35
C GLY A 197 1.62 4.90 23.42
N SER A 198 0.78 4.82 22.38
CA SER A 198 0.95 3.80 21.33
C SER A 198 2.16 4.11 20.44
N ALA A 199 2.82 3.06 19.93
CA ALA A 199 3.93 3.21 18.98
C ALA A 199 3.46 3.95 17.71
N PRO A 200 4.25 4.88 17.16
CA PRO A 200 3.92 5.53 15.89
C PRO A 200 3.90 4.46 14.77
N LYS A 201 2.87 4.47 13.92
CA LYS A 201 2.90 3.71 12.67
C LYS A 201 4.08 4.24 11.84
N LYS A 202 5.05 3.38 11.51
CA LYS A 202 6.14 3.72 10.58
C LYS A 202 5.53 4.12 9.22
N SER A 203 6.25 4.93 8.45
CA SER A 203 5.84 5.31 7.09
C SER A 203 5.62 4.08 6.21
N GLY A 204 4.76 4.21 5.19
CA GLY A 204 4.30 3.08 4.37
C GLY A 204 5.42 2.29 3.68
N THR A 205 6.59 2.87 3.40
CA THR A 205 7.72 2.12 2.80
C THR A 205 8.45 1.25 3.82
N GLY A 206 8.71 1.76 5.04
CA GLY A 206 9.40 0.97 6.07
C GLY A 206 8.58 -0.21 6.58
N ASP A 207 7.24 -0.08 6.60
CA ASP A 207 6.36 -1.20 6.92
C ASP A 207 6.37 -2.29 5.83
N ILE A 208 6.39 -1.91 4.55
CA ILE A 208 6.46 -2.84 3.41
C ILE A 208 7.78 -3.61 3.41
N GLU A 209 8.91 -2.94 3.63
CA GLU A 209 10.20 -3.60 3.75
C GLU A 209 10.22 -4.61 4.92
N ASP A 210 9.76 -4.19 6.10
CA ASP A 210 9.67 -5.07 7.28
C ASP A 210 8.75 -6.28 6.99
N GLN A 211 7.65 -6.10 6.26
CA GLN A 211 6.74 -7.18 5.84
C GLN A 211 7.40 -8.16 4.86
N LEU A 212 8.09 -7.66 3.82
CA LEU A 212 8.82 -8.49 2.86
C LEU A 212 9.88 -9.34 3.56
N VAL A 213 10.70 -8.73 4.43
CA VAL A 213 11.76 -9.46 5.15
C VAL A 213 11.15 -10.53 6.06
N ARG A 214 10.07 -10.21 6.80
CA ARG A 214 9.40 -11.18 7.69
C ARG A 214 8.82 -12.37 6.92
N LEU A 215 8.07 -12.10 5.86
CA LEU A 215 7.46 -13.15 5.04
C LEU A 215 8.51 -13.98 4.29
N GLY A 216 9.53 -13.31 3.74
CA GLY A 216 10.64 -13.95 3.05
C GLY A 216 11.39 -14.93 3.95
N ARG A 217 11.71 -14.53 5.20
CA ARG A 217 12.32 -15.44 6.19
C ARG A 217 11.43 -16.63 6.52
N LYS A 218 10.14 -16.40 6.80
CA LYS A 218 9.18 -17.49 7.05
C LYS A 218 9.16 -18.50 5.90
N ALA A 219 9.05 -18.01 4.67
CA ALA A 219 9.00 -18.87 3.49
C ALA A 219 10.33 -19.61 3.26
N GLN A 220 11.46 -18.94 3.47
CA GLN A 220 12.80 -19.55 3.38
C GLN A 220 13.01 -20.65 4.42
N ASP A 221 12.49 -20.50 5.63
CA ASP A 221 12.63 -21.50 6.68
C ASP A 221 11.68 -22.69 6.47
N GLN A 222 10.48 -22.45 5.92
CA GLN A 222 9.39 -23.44 5.88
C GLN A 222 9.22 -24.16 4.54
N TRP A 223 9.85 -23.72 3.45
CA TRP A 223 9.65 -24.35 2.13
C TRP A 223 9.96 -25.86 2.10
N PRO A 224 10.96 -26.43 2.82
CA PRO A 224 11.20 -27.87 2.80
C PRO A 224 10.00 -28.66 3.36
N ASP A 225 9.41 -28.19 4.46
CA ASP A 225 8.26 -28.81 5.12
C ASP A 225 7.00 -28.70 4.25
N ILE A 226 6.81 -27.57 3.57
CA ILE A 226 5.72 -27.36 2.60
C ILE A 226 5.82 -28.39 1.47
N LEU A 227 7.02 -28.63 0.93
CA LEU A 227 7.21 -29.65 -0.09
C LEU A 227 6.96 -31.06 0.48
N ALA A 228 7.49 -31.36 1.67
CA ALA A 228 7.34 -32.66 2.31
C ALA A 228 5.87 -33.06 2.50
N ARG A 229 4.99 -32.10 2.82
CA ARG A 229 3.54 -32.30 2.95
C ARG A 229 2.88 -32.89 1.69
N TRP A 230 3.37 -32.50 0.51
CA TRP A 230 2.80 -32.90 -0.77
C TRP A 230 3.58 -34.03 -1.45
N LYS A 231 4.68 -34.49 -0.85
CA LYS A 231 5.56 -35.54 -1.38
C LYS A 231 4.84 -36.90 -1.32
N THR A 232 4.92 -37.65 -2.42
CA THR A 232 4.46 -39.05 -2.52
C THR A 232 5.65 -39.96 -2.83
N ARG A 233 5.46 -41.29 -2.89
CA ARG A 233 6.53 -42.30 -3.04
C ARG A 233 7.43 -42.12 -4.27
N GLY A 234 7.11 -41.22 -5.19
CA GLY A 234 7.99 -40.87 -6.31
C GLY A 234 7.58 -39.59 -7.06
N SER A 235 6.82 -38.68 -6.44
CA SER A 235 6.35 -37.44 -7.09
C SER A 235 5.81 -36.46 -6.04
N TYR A 236 5.04 -35.48 -6.50
CA TYR A 236 4.21 -34.61 -5.68
C TYR A 236 2.74 -34.70 -6.13
N GLU A 237 1.80 -34.59 -5.18
CA GLU A 237 0.37 -34.55 -5.45
C GLU A 237 -0.32 -33.51 -4.57
N SER A 238 -0.62 -32.35 -5.16
CA SER A 238 -1.20 -31.16 -4.52
C SER A 238 -2.60 -30.83 -5.06
N LEU A 239 -3.23 -29.79 -4.51
CA LEU A 239 -4.44 -29.18 -5.05
C LEU A 239 -4.12 -28.34 -6.30
N GLU A 240 -4.96 -28.47 -7.32
CA GLU A 240 -4.98 -27.59 -8.50
C GLU A 240 -5.80 -26.30 -8.23
N ALA A 241 -5.88 -25.40 -9.20
CA ALA A 241 -6.59 -24.12 -9.08
C ALA A 241 -8.10 -24.25 -8.74
N ASP A 242 -8.72 -25.39 -9.06
CA ASP A 242 -10.10 -25.72 -8.71
C ASP A 242 -10.26 -26.27 -7.28
N GLY A 243 -9.16 -26.37 -6.52
CA GLY A 243 -9.13 -26.89 -5.17
C GLY A 243 -9.18 -28.42 -5.09
N ILE A 244 -9.10 -29.13 -6.23
CA ILE A 244 -9.18 -30.58 -6.26
C ILE A 244 -7.77 -31.17 -6.26
N ARG A 245 -7.55 -32.15 -5.38
CA ARG A 245 -6.32 -32.94 -5.35
C ARG A 245 -6.33 -33.97 -6.48
N ARG A 246 -5.27 -33.98 -7.31
CA ARG A 246 -5.13 -34.96 -8.39
C ARG A 246 -3.67 -35.11 -8.83
N PRO A 247 -3.26 -36.27 -9.36
CA PRO A 247 -1.90 -36.43 -9.91
C PRO A 247 -1.68 -35.49 -11.10
N ALA A 248 -0.61 -34.70 -11.07
CA ALA A 248 -0.21 -33.84 -12.18
C ALA A 248 1.31 -33.65 -12.17
N ILE A 249 1.96 -33.72 -13.32
CA ILE A 249 3.40 -33.47 -13.43
C ILE A 249 3.76 -32.05 -12.99
N ARG A 250 2.81 -31.12 -13.14
CA ARG A 250 2.92 -29.75 -12.66
C ARG A 250 3.35 -29.68 -11.19
N HIS A 251 2.85 -30.56 -10.33
CA HIS A 251 3.20 -30.53 -8.91
C HIS A 251 4.68 -30.77 -8.66
N LEU A 252 5.33 -31.62 -9.46
CA LEU A 252 6.78 -31.80 -9.41
C LEU A 252 7.50 -30.54 -9.93
N CYS A 253 6.98 -29.91 -10.99
CA CYS A 253 7.55 -28.68 -11.55
C CYS A 253 7.45 -27.52 -10.54
N ASP A 254 6.28 -27.31 -9.93
CA ASP A 254 6.06 -26.29 -8.89
C ASP A 254 7.00 -26.52 -7.68
N ALA A 255 7.22 -27.78 -7.27
CA ALA A 255 8.16 -28.10 -6.20
C ALA A 255 9.61 -27.72 -6.55
N ILE A 256 10.04 -28.02 -7.78
CA ILE A 256 11.36 -27.61 -8.30
C ILE A 256 11.47 -26.08 -8.34
N GLU A 257 10.44 -25.38 -8.81
CA GLU A 257 10.44 -23.91 -8.88
C GLU A 257 10.47 -23.25 -7.50
N ILE A 258 9.71 -23.77 -6.52
CA ILE A 258 9.73 -23.28 -5.14
C ILE A 258 11.14 -23.38 -4.56
N ALA A 259 11.75 -24.57 -4.65
CA ALA A 259 13.11 -24.78 -4.12
C ALA A 259 14.14 -23.91 -4.84
N ALA A 260 14.06 -23.84 -6.17
CA ALA A 260 14.97 -23.04 -6.99
C ALA A 260 14.86 -21.54 -6.68
N GLY A 261 13.67 -21.06 -6.31
CA GLY A 261 13.47 -19.68 -5.92
C GLY A 261 14.14 -19.29 -4.61
N PHE A 262 14.50 -20.27 -3.77
CA PHE A 262 15.38 -20.10 -2.61
C PHE A 262 16.83 -20.53 -2.87
N GLY A 263 17.19 -20.87 -4.10
CA GLY A 263 18.55 -21.28 -4.48
C GLY A 263 18.88 -22.75 -4.20
N HIS A 264 17.87 -23.62 -4.10
CA HIS A 264 18.01 -25.04 -3.78
C HIS A 264 17.31 -25.94 -4.80
N LEU A 265 17.49 -27.26 -4.65
CA LEU A 265 16.63 -28.28 -5.27
C LEU A 265 15.74 -28.91 -4.20
N PRO A 266 14.60 -29.52 -4.57
CA PRO A 266 13.77 -30.24 -3.62
C PRO A 266 14.57 -31.32 -2.86
N PRO A 267 14.36 -31.50 -1.54
CA PRO A 267 15.07 -32.51 -0.76
C PRO A 267 14.90 -33.92 -1.33
N ASP A 268 16.00 -34.66 -1.38
CA ASP A 268 16.11 -36.03 -1.91
C ASP A 268 15.76 -36.20 -3.40
N LEU A 269 15.72 -35.12 -4.18
CA LEU A 269 15.50 -35.19 -5.62
C LEU A 269 16.77 -35.68 -6.33
N ASP A 270 16.66 -36.79 -7.06
CA ASP A 270 17.69 -37.21 -8.03
C ASP A 270 17.47 -36.41 -9.34
N ALA A 271 18.41 -35.53 -9.64
CA ALA A 271 18.31 -34.66 -10.81
C ALA A 271 18.35 -35.44 -12.13
N ALA A 272 19.17 -36.48 -12.24
CA ALA A 272 19.32 -37.24 -13.48
C ALA A 272 18.07 -38.09 -13.76
N GLU A 273 17.55 -38.78 -12.74
CA GLU A 273 16.30 -39.55 -12.85
C GLU A 273 15.12 -38.63 -13.17
N THR A 274 15.07 -37.46 -12.52
CA THR A 274 14.00 -36.49 -12.76
C THR A 274 14.04 -35.92 -14.18
N VAL A 275 15.23 -35.58 -14.70
CA VAL A 275 15.40 -35.14 -16.08
C VAL A 275 14.93 -36.22 -17.06
N GLU A 276 15.33 -37.48 -16.87
CA GLU A 276 14.89 -38.58 -17.72
C GLU A 276 13.37 -38.75 -17.70
N ARG A 277 12.75 -38.66 -16.53
CA ARG A 277 11.29 -38.73 -16.39
C ARG A 277 10.59 -37.58 -17.10
N LEU A 278 11.05 -36.35 -16.92
CA LEU A 278 10.46 -35.15 -17.52
C LEU A 278 10.62 -35.15 -19.05
N GLN A 279 11.80 -35.50 -19.56
CA GLN A 279 12.03 -35.68 -20.99
C GLN A 279 11.24 -36.85 -21.57
N GLY A 280 11.02 -37.91 -20.80
CA GLY A 280 10.21 -39.07 -21.20
C GLY A 280 8.74 -38.74 -21.47
N LEU A 281 8.23 -37.60 -20.99
CA LEU A 281 6.89 -37.11 -21.32
C LEU A 281 6.80 -36.49 -22.71
N GLN A 282 7.93 -36.15 -23.33
CA GLN A 282 7.94 -35.43 -24.59
C GLN A 282 7.45 -36.32 -25.73
N ASP A 283 6.38 -35.89 -26.40
CA ASP A 283 5.82 -36.56 -27.56
C ASP A 283 6.80 -36.50 -28.74
N ARG A 284 6.98 -37.62 -29.45
CA ARG A 284 7.97 -37.76 -30.53
C ARG A 284 7.60 -37.02 -31.81
N GLU A 285 6.33 -36.84 -32.10
CA GLU A 285 5.87 -36.23 -33.34
C GLU A 285 5.81 -34.71 -33.21
N THR A 286 5.20 -34.25 -32.14
CA THR A 286 4.92 -32.82 -31.93
C THR A 286 5.96 -32.11 -31.06
N GLY A 287 6.73 -32.86 -30.28
CA GLY A 287 7.64 -32.32 -29.27
C GLY A 287 6.94 -31.66 -28.06
N LEU A 288 5.61 -31.72 -27.96
CA LEU A 288 4.84 -31.24 -26.81
C LEU A 288 4.90 -32.22 -25.62
N PHE A 289 4.40 -31.82 -24.45
CA PHE A 289 4.48 -32.60 -23.21
C PHE A 289 3.09 -33.03 -22.71
N PRO A 290 2.42 -33.98 -23.37
CA PRO A 290 1.09 -34.42 -22.97
C PRO A 290 1.07 -35.14 -21.63
N GLU A 291 -0.08 -35.11 -20.98
CA GLU A 291 -0.32 -35.87 -19.75
C GLU A 291 -1.39 -36.94 -20.01
N GLY A 292 -0.99 -38.22 -19.95
CA GLY A 292 -1.80 -39.32 -20.47
C GLY A 292 -3.22 -39.43 -19.89
N HIS A 293 -3.42 -39.08 -18.63
CA HIS A 293 -4.74 -39.13 -17.97
C HIS A 293 -5.67 -37.96 -18.31
N SER A 294 -5.11 -36.86 -18.81
CA SER A 294 -5.85 -35.62 -19.13
C SER A 294 -5.99 -35.38 -20.62
N ARG A 295 -5.44 -36.28 -21.46
CA ARG A 295 -5.45 -36.15 -22.92
C ARG A 295 -6.87 -36.15 -23.45
N ILE A 296 -7.20 -35.14 -24.25
CA ILE A 296 -8.48 -35.09 -24.97
C ILE A 296 -8.38 -35.94 -26.23
N HIS A 297 -8.97 -37.14 -26.22
CA HIS A 297 -9.00 -38.02 -27.39
C HIS A 297 -9.73 -37.36 -28.57
N GLY A 298 -9.17 -37.49 -29.78
CA GLY A 298 -9.74 -36.95 -31.01
C GLY A 298 -9.41 -35.49 -31.32
N LYS A 299 -8.59 -34.82 -30.51
CA LYS A 299 -8.04 -33.49 -30.80
C LYS A 299 -6.55 -33.56 -31.11
N ALA A 300 -6.05 -32.62 -31.93
CA ALA A 300 -4.63 -32.46 -32.15
C ALA A 300 -3.94 -32.06 -30.82
N LEU A 301 -2.71 -32.50 -30.61
CA LEU A 301 -2.03 -32.25 -29.33
C LEU A 301 -1.74 -30.77 -29.09
N ARG A 302 -1.61 -30.00 -30.18
CA ARG A 302 -1.50 -28.53 -30.13
C ARG A 302 -2.78 -27.84 -29.62
N ASP A 303 -3.91 -28.54 -29.55
CA ASP A 303 -5.16 -28.02 -29.00
C ASP A 303 -5.41 -28.50 -27.55
N ASP A 304 -4.49 -29.30 -26.99
CA ASP A 304 -4.56 -29.80 -25.62
C ASP A 304 -3.94 -28.77 -24.65
N PRO A 305 -4.74 -28.14 -23.77
CA PRO A 305 -4.24 -27.10 -22.87
C PRO A 305 -3.16 -27.58 -21.89
N LYS A 306 -3.21 -28.84 -21.46
CA LYS A 306 -2.21 -29.41 -20.54
C LYS A 306 -0.91 -29.69 -21.29
N ALA A 307 -0.98 -30.23 -22.51
CA ALA A 307 0.21 -30.45 -23.33
C ALA A 307 0.95 -29.15 -23.65
N LEU A 308 0.20 -28.09 -23.97
CA LEU A 308 0.74 -26.75 -24.18
C LEU A 308 1.33 -26.14 -22.89
N TYR A 309 0.58 -26.19 -21.78
CA TYR A 309 1.06 -25.63 -20.51
C TYR A 309 2.33 -26.32 -20.01
N ASN A 310 2.45 -27.63 -20.23
CA ASN A 310 3.62 -28.40 -19.83
C ASN A 310 4.89 -28.03 -20.62
N VAL A 311 4.79 -27.39 -21.80
CA VAL A 311 5.97 -26.78 -22.44
C VAL A 311 6.66 -25.80 -21.48
N LEU A 312 5.87 -25.05 -20.71
CA LEU A 312 6.39 -24.12 -19.72
C LEU A 312 6.80 -24.86 -18.45
N ALA A 313 5.88 -25.59 -17.81
CA ALA A 313 6.14 -26.20 -16.51
C ALA A 313 7.29 -27.22 -16.58
N VAL A 314 7.26 -28.14 -17.55
CA VAL A 314 8.31 -29.16 -17.73
C VAL A 314 9.58 -28.53 -18.30
N GLY A 315 9.45 -27.64 -19.29
CA GLY A 315 10.61 -26.98 -19.90
C GLY A 315 11.44 -26.18 -18.88
N TYR A 316 10.78 -25.37 -18.05
CA TYR A 316 11.49 -24.61 -17.01
C TYR A 316 12.02 -25.51 -15.89
N ALA A 317 11.29 -26.55 -15.49
CA ALA A 317 11.81 -27.53 -14.53
C ALA A 317 13.09 -28.22 -15.06
N LEU A 318 13.12 -28.61 -16.34
CA LEU A 318 14.31 -29.16 -17.00
C LEU A 318 15.47 -28.16 -16.99
N GLU A 319 15.20 -26.89 -17.30
CA GLU A 319 16.21 -25.84 -17.27
C GLU A 319 16.81 -25.62 -15.87
N LEU A 320 15.98 -25.65 -14.82
CA LEU A 320 16.44 -25.52 -13.43
C LEU A 320 17.28 -26.72 -12.98
N LEU A 321 17.09 -27.88 -13.61
CA LEU A 321 17.90 -29.07 -13.41
C LEU A 321 19.16 -29.10 -14.31
N GLY A 322 19.44 -28.02 -15.03
CA GLY A 322 20.61 -27.92 -15.92
C GLY A 322 20.47 -28.66 -17.24
N SER A 323 19.23 -28.96 -17.66
CA SER A 323 18.89 -29.69 -18.88
C SER A 323 17.94 -28.87 -19.78
N GLY A 324 17.35 -29.51 -20.79
CA GLY A 324 16.33 -28.95 -21.65
C GLY A 324 15.46 -30.05 -22.25
N PRO A 325 14.51 -29.70 -23.14
CA PRO A 325 13.77 -30.69 -23.91
C PRO A 325 14.70 -31.68 -24.63
N ARG A 326 14.24 -32.92 -24.84
CA ARG A 326 15.03 -33.97 -25.50
C ARG A 326 15.14 -33.75 -27.01
N GLN A 327 14.10 -33.18 -27.59
CA GLN A 327 14.04 -32.82 -29.01
C GLN A 327 13.32 -31.48 -29.19
N PRO A 328 13.39 -30.87 -30.38
CA PRO A 328 12.64 -29.65 -30.65
C PRO A 328 11.14 -29.83 -30.46
N VAL A 329 10.46 -28.74 -30.09
CA VAL A 329 9.01 -28.65 -30.07
C VAL A 329 8.52 -28.39 -31.50
N HIS A 330 8.42 -29.45 -32.30
CA HIS A 330 8.03 -29.38 -33.71
C HIS A 330 6.66 -28.72 -33.96
N ALA A 331 5.76 -28.77 -32.97
CA ALA A 331 4.44 -28.15 -33.06
C ALA A 331 4.46 -26.63 -33.32
N VAL A 332 5.60 -25.95 -33.10
CA VAL A 332 5.75 -24.50 -33.34
C VAL A 332 6.72 -24.16 -34.47
N GLU A 333 7.26 -25.18 -35.16
CA GLU A 333 8.10 -25.04 -36.35
C GLU A 333 7.22 -24.89 -37.59
N LEU A 334 6.45 -23.81 -37.61
CA LEU A 334 5.43 -23.55 -38.62
C LEU A 334 5.87 -22.46 -39.59
N GLU A 335 5.48 -22.57 -40.86
CA GLU A 335 5.67 -21.46 -41.79
C GLU A 335 4.80 -20.24 -41.38
N ALA A 336 5.19 -19.04 -41.82
CA ALA A 336 4.52 -17.81 -41.39
C ALA A 336 3.00 -17.81 -41.65
N GLY A 337 2.55 -18.41 -42.76
CA GLY A 337 1.13 -18.54 -43.09
C GLY A 337 0.38 -19.49 -42.16
N GLU A 338 0.95 -20.65 -41.83
CA GLU A 338 0.34 -21.62 -40.91
C GLU A 338 0.24 -21.07 -39.48
N LEU A 339 1.25 -20.32 -39.06
CA LEU A 339 1.24 -19.64 -37.77
C LEU A 339 0.17 -18.53 -37.73
N ASP A 340 0.03 -17.73 -38.78
CA ASP A 340 -1.02 -16.70 -38.89
C ASP A 340 -2.41 -17.35 -38.82
N GLU A 341 -2.65 -18.42 -39.57
CA GLU A 341 -3.91 -19.17 -39.54
C GLU A 341 -4.23 -19.71 -38.15
N TRP A 342 -3.24 -20.29 -37.46
CA TRP A 342 -3.44 -20.81 -36.11
C TRP A 342 -3.79 -19.70 -35.11
N LEU A 343 -3.02 -18.61 -35.11
CA LEU A 343 -3.24 -17.48 -34.19
C LEU A 343 -4.57 -16.78 -34.45
N SER A 344 -4.93 -16.61 -35.73
CA SER A 344 -6.19 -15.98 -36.15
C SER A 344 -7.42 -16.84 -35.80
N ALA A 345 -7.29 -18.17 -35.74
CA ALA A 345 -8.36 -19.08 -35.37
C ALA A 345 -8.64 -19.16 -33.85
N LEU A 346 -7.76 -18.58 -33.01
CA LEU A 346 -7.94 -18.59 -31.56
C LEU A 346 -9.17 -17.77 -31.12
N PRO A 347 -9.84 -18.14 -30.02
CA PRO A 347 -11.09 -17.52 -29.58
C PRO A 347 -10.85 -16.17 -28.86
N TRP A 348 -10.22 -15.20 -29.52
CA TRP A 348 -9.87 -13.89 -28.94
C TRP A 348 -11.07 -13.10 -28.40
N SER A 349 -12.24 -13.21 -29.02
CA SER A 349 -13.45 -12.46 -28.62
C SER A 349 -14.23 -13.09 -27.47
N THR A 350 -14.00 -14.37 -27.16
CA THR A 350 -14.82 -15.11 -26.17
C THR A 350 -13.99 -15.76 -25.06
N ARG A 351 -12.75 -16.15 -25.34
CA ARG A 351 -11.82 -16.79 -24.41
C ARG A 351 -10.39 -16.28 -24.63
N ALA A 352 -10.21 -14.95 -24.54
CA ALA A 352 -8.91 -14.30 -24.71
C ALA A 352 -7.82 -14.86 -23.78
N TRP A 353 -8.17 -15.31 -22.56
CA TRP A 353 -7.24 -16.01 -21.67
C TRP A 353 -6.65 -17.29 -22.31
N HIS A 354 -7.50 -18.07 -22.97
CA HIS A 354 -7.06 -19.30 -23.63
C HIS A 354 -6.17 -18.96 -24.82
N ALA A 355 -6.55 -17.98 -25.64
CA ALA A 355 -5.71 -17.53 -26.75
C ALA A 355 -4.32 -17.06 -26.27
N GLY A 356 -4.28 -16.25 -25.22
CA GLY A 356 -3.02 -15.81 -24.60
C GLY A 356 -2.17 -16.97 -24.04
N SER A 357 -2.78 -17.99 -23.44
CA SER A 357 -2.03 -19.16 -22.94
C SER A 357 -1.49 -20.06 -24.04
N VAL A 358 -2.14 -20.12 -25.22
CA VAL A 358 -1.56 -20.77 -26.41
C VAL A 358 -0.33 -20.00 -26.88
N VAL A 359 -0.41 -18.66 -26.99
CA VAL A 359 0.75 -17.84 -27.38
C VAL A 359 1.91 -17.95 -26.40
N ASP A 360 1.62 -18.02 -25.11
CA ASP A 360 2.62 -18.25 -24.05
C ASP A 360 3.38 -19.57 -24.27
N ALA A 361 2.66 -20.65 -24.59
CA ALA A 361 3.25 -21.94 -24.93
C ALA A 361 4.06 -21.88 -26.23
N ILE A 362 3.56 -21.20 -27.27
CA ILE A 362 4.28 -21.02 -28.54
C ILE A 362 5.60 -20.26 -28.32
N GLY A 363 5.55 -19.11 -27.64
CA GLY A 363 6.73 -18.30 -27.34
C GLY A 363 7.76 -19.05 -26.50
N THR A 364 7.30 -19.80 -25.50
CA THR A 364 8.16 -20.62 -24.65
C THR A 364 8.78 -21.80 -25.41
N ALA A 365 8.02 -22.46 -26.29
CA ALA A 365 8.55 -23.50 -27.17
C ALA A 365 9.62 -22.94 -28.12
N MET A 366 9.38 -21.78 -28.75
CA MET A 366 10.36 -21.10 -29.60
C MET A 366 11.62 -20.68 -28.83
N TYR A 367 11.48 -20.35 -27.55
CA TYR A 367 12.63 -20.10 -26.67
C TYR A 367 13.47 -21.37 -26.48
N PHE A 368 12.86 -22.49 -26.09
CA PHE A 368 13.59 -23.74 -25.92
C PHE A 368 14.18 -24.27 -27.23
N ASN A 369 13.45 -24.14 -28.33
CA ASN A 369 13.94 -24.51 -29.66
C ASN A 369 15.22 -23.75 -30.02
N ALA A 370 15.26 -22.45 -29.74
CA ALA A 370 16.45 -21.66 -30.01
C ALA A 370 17.58 -21.91 -29.02
N LYS A 371 17.28 -22.03 -27.72
CA LYS A 371 18.29 -22.22 -26.68
C LYS A 371 18.95 -23.60 -26.77
N SER A 372 18.17 -24.65 -26.94
CA SER A 372 18.64 -26.03 -26.88
C SER A 372 19.06 -26.58 -28.24
N PHE A 373 18.50 -26.06 -29.34
CA PHE A 373 18.71 -26.62 -30.68
C PHE A 373 19.11 -25.58 -31.75
N GLY A 374 19.22 -24.30 -31.41
CA GLY A 374 19.60 -23.25 -32.35
C GLY A 374 18.53 -22.89 -33.39
N ILE A 375 17.30 -23.39 -33.24
CA ILE A 375 16.19 -23.19 -34.18
C ILE A 375 15.52 -21.84 -33.90
N ARG A 376 15.54 -20.92 -34.87
CA ARG A 376 15.00 -19.55 -34.73
C ARG A 376 13.86 -19.22 -35.70
N HIS A 377 13.45 -20.20 -36.51
CA HIS A 377 12.36 -20.03 -37.47
C HIS A 377 11.05 -19.58 -36.78
N SER A 378 10.18 -18.90 -37.53
CA SER A 378 8.82 -18.53 -37.11
C SER A 378 8.70 -17.49 -35.99
N ARG A 379 9.78 -17.16 -35.28
CA ARG A 379 9.76 -16.15 -34.20
C ARG A 379 9.44 -14.76 -34.71
N GLN A 380 10.08 -14.34 -35.80
CA GLN A 380 9.78 -13.04 -36.42
C GLN A 380 8.31 -12.96 -36.83
N ALA A 381 7.79 -14.01 -37.47
CA ALA A 381 6.38 -14.08 -37.87
C ALA A 381 5.42 -13.98 -36.66
N LEU A 382 5.75 -14.59 -35.52
CA LEU A 382 4.97 -14.44 -34.28
C LEU A 382 4.88 -12.98 -33.84
N PHE A 383 6.02 -12.28 -33.73
CA PHE A 383 6.04 -10.89 -33.28
C PHE A 383 5.42 -9.92 -34.29
N GLU A 384 5.55 -10.19 -35.59
CA GLU A 384 4.84 -9.44 -36.64
C GLU A 384 3.33 -9.63 -36.54
N TRP A 385 2.85 -10.86 -36.31
CA TRP A 385 1.43 -11.11 -36.07
C TRP A 385 0.93 -10.40 -34.81
N LEU A 386 1.67 -10.52 -33.70
CA LEU A 386 1.31 -9.90 -32.44
C LEU A 386 1.23 -8.38 -32.57
N SER A 387 2.24 -7.76 -33.17
CA SER A 387 2.29 -6.30 -33.36
C SER A 387 1.16 -5.79 -34.26
N ARG A 388 0.83 -6.52 -35.33
CA ARG A 388 -0.28 -6.17 -36.24
C ARG A 388 -1.66 -6.29 -35.57
N ASN A 389 -1.83 -7.24 -34.66
CA ASN A 389 -3.14 -7.58 -34.06
C ASN A 389 -3.34 -7.00 -32.65
N ALA A 390 -2.38 -6.23 -32.12
CA ALA A 390 -2.56 -5.51 -30.87
C ALA A 390 -3.58 -4.38 -31.07
N ASN A 391 -4.62 -4.33 -30.26
CA ASN A 391 -5.61 -3.25 -30.33
C ASN A 391 -4.99 -1.96 -29.78
N SER A 392 -4.94 -0.89 -30.57
CA SER A 392 -4.30 0.38 -30.16
C SER A 392 -5.06 1.16 -29.09
N VAL A 393 -6.36 0.87 -28.90
CA VAL A 393 -7.21 1.53 -27.91
C VAL A 393 -7.09 0.86 -26.55
N SER A 394 -7.17 -0.47 -26.49
CA SER A 394 -7.02 -1.23 -25.24
C SER A 394 -5.56 -1.54 -24.90
N GLY A 395 -4.68 -1.57 -25.91
CA GLY A 395 -3.30 -2.05 -25.79
C GLY A 395 -3.18 -3.56 -25.57
N LEU A 396 -4.26 -4.33 -25.74
CA LEU A 396 -4.32 -5.78 -25.50
C LEU A 396 -4.74 -6.56 -26.75
N TRP A 397 -4.82 -7.88 -26.63
CA TRP A 397 -5.44 -8.78 -27.61
C TRP A 397 -6.76 -9.31 -27.06
N GLY A 398 -7.79 -9.35 -27.92
CA GLY A 398 -9.15 -9.75 -27.56
C GLY A 398 -10.01 -8.60 -27.03
N GLU A 399 -11.28 -8.89 -26.83
CA GLU A 399 -12.33 -7.92 -26.50
C GLU A 399 -12.98 -8.25 -25.15
N PRO A 400 -13.52 -7.23 -24.43
CA PRO A 400 -14.17 -7.47 -23.15
C PRO A 400 -15.45 -8.30 -23.34
N THR A 401 -15.71 -9.23 -22.44
CA THR A 401 -16.92 -10.07 -22.49
C THR A 401 -18.04 -9.44 -21.67
N ALA A 402 -19.31 -9.75 -22.01
CA ALA A 402 -20.45 -9.26 -21.24
C ALA A 402 -20.44 -9.77 -19.78
N ALA A 403 -19.92 -10.98 -19.54
CA ALA A 403 -19.93 -11.62 -18.23
C ALA A 403 -18.75 -11.19 -17.33
N GLU A 404 -17.57 -11.01 -17.91
CA GLU A 404 -16.32 -10.81 -17.15
C GLU A 404 -15.60 -9.51 -17.49
N GLY A 405 -16.15 -8.71 -18.41
CA GLY A 405 -15.53 -7.47 -18.87
C GLY A 405 -14.12 -7.71 -19.38
N TRP A 406 -13.17 -6.94 -18.85
CA TRP A 406 -11.76 -7.00 -19.21
C TRP A 406 -10.96 -8.15 -18.58
N LEU A 407 -11.58 -8.99 -17.75
CA LEU A 407 -10.86 -10.06 -17.04
C LEU A 407 -10.14 -10.98 -18.03
N GLN A 408 -10.88 -11.58 -18.97
CA GLN A 408 -10.33 -12.50 -19.99
C GLN A 408 -9.19 -11.87 -20.81
N PRO A 409 -9.34 -10.68 -21.43
CA PRO A 409 -8.23 -10.03 -22.14
C PRO A 409 -7.02 -9.73 -21.26
N VAL A 410 -7.21 -9.26 -20.02
CA VAL A 410 -6.09 -8.93 -19.13
C VAL A 410 -5.34 -10.19 -18.68
N ASN A 411 -6.06 -11.26 -18.31
CA ASN A 411 -5.42 -12.53 -17.97
C ASN A 411 -4.70 -13.12 -19.19
N GLY A 412 -5.28 -12.99 -20.39
CA GLY A 412 -4.65 -13.41 -21.65
C GLY A 412 -3.40 -12.59 -22.01
N PHE A 413 -3.45 -11.28 -21.80
CA PHE A 413 -2.32 -10.37 -22.01
C PHE A 413 -1.13 -10.73 -21.15
N TYR A 414 -1.35 -11.04 -19.87
CA TYR A 414 -0.28 -11.55 -19.01
C TYR A 414 0.36 -12.83 -19.56
N ARG A 415 -0.45 -13.84 -19.91
CA ARG A 415 0.05 -15.12 -20.45
C ARG A 415 0.91 -14.88 -21.67
N LEU A 416 0.36 -14.16 -22.64
CA LEU A 416 1.01 -13.83 -23.89
C LEU A 416 2.32 -13.09 -23.66
N THR A 417 2.30 -12.00 -22.89
CA THR A 417 3.47 -11.13 -22.71
C THR A 417 4.59 -11.78 -21.92
N ARG A 418 4.27 -12.67 -20.98
CA ARG A 418 5.26 -13.41 -20.23
C ARG A 418 6.11 -14.32 -21.13
N GLY A 419 5.49 -15.21 -21.90
CA GLY A 419 6.19 -16.14 -22.80
C GLY A 419 6.79 -15.50 -24.05
N THR A 420 6.46 -14.23 -24.34
CA THR A 420 6.95 -13.51 -25.53
C THR A 420 7.71 -12.24 -25.14
N TYR A 421 7.03 -11.11 -24.98
CA TYR A 421 7.64 -9.79 -24.76
C TYR A 421 8.63 -9.74 -23.59
N ALA A 422 8.25 -10.23 -22.41
CA ALA A 422 9.13 -10.28 -21.24
C ALA A 422 10.29 -11.25 -21.44
N GLN A 423 10.01 -12.46 -21.95
CA GLN A 423 11.01 -13.50 -22.23
C GLN A 423 12.09 -13.02 -23.21
N PHE A 424 11.70 -12.43 -24.34
CA PHE A 424 12.61 -11.98 -25.40
C PHE A 424 13.09 -10.53 -25.25
N GLY A 425 12.62 -9.79 -24.24
CA GLY A 425 13.02 -8.41 -24.01
C GLY A 425 12.49 -7.44 -25.08
N VAL A 426 11.31 -7.72 -25.64
CA VAL A 426 10.67 -6.91 -26.68
C VAL A 426 9.73 -5.90 -26.02
N ALA A 427 9.77 -4.65 -26.47
CA ALA A 427 8.88 -3.59 -26.00
C ALA A 427 7.42 -3.86 -26.41
N LEU A 428 6.48 -3.40 -25.58
CA LEU A 428 5.05 -3.52 -25.90
C LEU A 428 4.68 -2.48 -26.97
N PRO A 429 3.75 -2.80 -27.89
CA PRO A 429 3.37 -1.85 -28.94
C PRO A 429 2.62 -0.62 -28.37
N HIS A 430 1.83 -0.80 -27.32
CA HIS A 430 0.93 0.24 -26.78
C HIS A 430 0.94 0.31 -25.24
N PRO A 431 2.09 0.57 -24.60
CA PRO A 431 2.26 0.42 -23.15
C PRO A 431 1.31 1.28 -22.30
N HIS A 432 0.98 2.50 -22.74
CA HIS A 432 0.05 3.38 -22.01
C HIS A 432 -1.39 2.86 -22.07
N ALA A 433 -1.85 2.43 -23.25
CA ALA A 433 -3.18 1.85 -23.41
C ALA A 433 -3.32 0.53 -22.61
N SER A 434 -2.29 -0.33 -22.66
CA SER A 434 -2.24 -1.55 -21.85
C SER A 434 -2.34 -1.24 -20.35
N LEU A 435 -1.65 -0.20 -19.87
CA LEU A 435 -1.70 0.23 -18.47
C LEU A 435 -3.12 0.66 -18.07
N GLU A 436 -3.77 1.49 -18.89
CA GLU A 436 -5.13 1.95 -18.64
C GLU A 436 -6.10 0.77 -18.52
N THR A 437 -6.02 -0.20 -19.43
CA THR A 437 -6.91 -1.38 -19.42
C THR A 437 -6.65 -2.30 -18.24
N VAL A 438 -5.38 -2.57 -17.90
CA VAL A 438 -5.01 -3.38 -16.72
C VAL A 438 -5.48 -2.70 -15.44
N HIS A 439 -5.28 -1.38 -15.32
CA HIS A 439 -5.70 -0.62 -14.16
C HIS A 439 -7.23 -0.56 -14.03
N LEU A 440 -7.94 -0.35 -15.15
CA LEU A 440 -9.39 -0.38 -15.20
C LEU A 440 -9.94 -1.74 -14.75
N ASN A 441 -9.35 -2.84 -15.22
CA ASN A 441 -9.76 -4.19 -14.81
C ASN A 441 -9.59 -4.41 -13.30
N TYR A 442 -8.42 -4.02 -12.74
CA TYR A 442 -8.16 -4.10 -11.31
C TYR A 442 -9.17 -3.28 -10.49
N ARG A 443 -9.48 -2.06 -10.94
CA ARG A 443 -10.48 -1.17 -10.31
C ARG A 443 -11.90 -1.72 -10.39
N ASN A 444 -12.32 -2.24 -11.54
CA ASN A 444 -13.65 -2.83 -11.74
C ASN A 444 -13.87 -4.01 -10.80
N HIS A 445 -12.81 -4.75 -10.48
CA HIS A 445 -12.83 -5.83 -9.51
C HIS A 445 -12.54 -5.38 -8.07
N LYS A 446 -12.42 -4.07 -7.80
CA LYS A 446 -12.12 -3.48 -6.49
C LYS A 446 -10.82 -4.02 -5.87
N GLY A 447 -9.83 -4.34 -6.70
CA GLY A 447 -8.60 -5.01 -6.31
C GLY A 447 -8.76 -6.50 -5.98
N PHE A 448 -9.83 -7.10 -6.52
CA PHE A 448 -10.30 -8.47 -6.31
C PHE A 448 -10.68 -8.80 -4.86
N VAL A 449 -11.71 -9.65 -4.72
CA VAL A 449 -12.24 -10.12 -3.44
C VAL A 449 -12.64 -11.60 -3.52
N ALA A 450 -12.66 -12.30 -2.39
CA ALA A 450 -13.06 -13.71 -2.29
C ALA A 450 -12.33 -14.59 -3.33
N ALA A 451 -13.02 -15.52 -4.00
CA ALA A 451 -12.42 -16.44 -4.97
C ALA A 451 -11.71 -15.74 -6.15
N LYS A 452 -12.09 -14.50 -6.49
CA LYS A 452 -11.38 -13.70 -7.52
C LYS A 452 -10.08 -13.10 -7.00
N TYR A 453 -9.90 -12.97 -5.68
CA TYR A 453 -8.63 -12.63 -5.06
C TYR A 453 -7.75 -13.88 -4.99
N ASN A 454 -7.15 -14.21 -6.13
CA ASN A 454 -6.30 -15.37 -6.32
C ASN A 454 -4.96 -14.99 -6.95
N ALA A 455 -3.98 -15.88 -6.83
CA ALA A 455 -2.62 -15.64 -7.29
C ALA A 455 -2.55 -15.32 -8.80
N CYS A 456 -3.40 -15.95 -9.61
CA CYS A 456 -3.44 -15.72 -11.06
C CYS A 456 -3.82 -14.27 -11.37
N ASN A 457 -4.98 -13.80 -10.90
CA ASN A 457 -5.45 -12.44 -11.16
C ASN A 457 -4.49 -11.36 -10.69
N LEU A 458 -3.73 -11.62 -9.62
CA LEU A 458 -2.72 -10.69 -9.11
C LEU A 458 -1.44 -10.68 -9.96
N LEU A 459 -0.98 -11.84 -10.44
CA LEU A 459 0.08 -11.90 -11.46
C LEU A 459 -0.35 -11.17 -12.73
N ASP A 460 -1.60 -11.41 -13.15
CA ASP A 460 -2.21 -10.81 -14.34
C ASP A 460 -2.33 -9.29 -14.23
N THR A 461 -2.14 -8.73 -13.04
CA THR A 461 -2.05 -7.30 -12.78
C THR A 461 -0.59 -6.85 -12.64
N ILE A 462 0.16 -7.44 -11.71
CA ILE A 462 1.50 -6.96 -11.32
C ILE A 462 2.54 -7.16 -12.44
N HIS A 463 2.52 -8.30 -13.14
CA HIS A 463 3.51 -8.57 -14.18
C HIS A 463 3.37 -7.60 -15.37
N PRO A 464 2.16 -7.37 -15.94
CA PRO A 464 1.96 -6.31 -16.93
C PRO A 464 2.44 -4.94 -16.48
N LEU A 465 2.12 -4.52 -15.25
CA LEU A 465 2.55 -3.23 -14.72
C LEU A 465 4.09 -3.14 -14.67
N LEU A 466 4.77 -4.19 -14.18
CA LEU A 466 6.23 -4.27 -14.15
C LEU A 466 6.84 -4.18 -15.55
N LEU A 467 6.30 -4.92 -16.52
CA LEU A 467 6.78 -4.89 -17.90
C LEU A 467 6.63 -3.49 -18.54
N ILE A 468 5.52 -2.80 -18.27
CA ILE A 468 5.26 -1.44 -18.74
C ILE A 468 6.19 -0.43 -18.05
N ALA A 469 6.40 -0.57 -16.74
CA ALA A 469 7.27 0.30 -15.94
C ALA A 469 8.75 0.22 -16.35
N ARG A 470 9.16 -0.82 -17.09
CA ARG A 470 10.49 -0.91 -17.72
C ARG A 470 10.61 -0.06 -18.99
N GLN A 471 9.51 0.41 -19.55
CA GLN A 471 9.44 1.19 -20.79
C GLN A 471 9.05 2.65 -20.56
N THR A 472 8.29 2.95 -19.50
CA THR A 472 7.69 4.27 -19.26
C THR A 472 7.31 4.49 -17.80
N ASP A 473 7.36 5.74 -17.32
CA ASP A 473 6.93 6.15 -15.98
C ASP A 473 5.45 6.57 -15.88
N TYR A 474 4.72 6.52 -16.99
CA TYR A 474 3.30 6.85 -17.06
C TYR A 474 2.50 6.15 -15.94
N ARG A 475 1.88 6.95 -15.07
CA ARG A 475 1.08 6.49 -13.92
C ARG A 475 1.78 5.47 -13.01
N ARG A 476 3.12 5.53 -12.89
CA ARG A 476 3.90 4.65 -12.00
C ARG A 476 3.34 4.62 -10.57
N ALA A 477 2.92 5.77 -10.03
CA ALA A 477 2.36 5.88 -8.68
C ALA A 477 1.13 4.98 -8.45
N ASP A 478 0.28 4.77 -9.47
CA ASP A 478 -0.87 3.87 -9.36
C ASP A 478 -0.42 2.41 -9.27
N GLY A 479 0.58 2.02 -10.06
CA GLY A 479 1.21 0.70 -9.97
C GLY A 479 1.87 0.47 -8.61
N GLU A 480 2.57 1.47 -8.07
CA GLU A 480 3.20 1.39 -6.74
C GLU A 480 2.15 1.20 -5.64
N ALA A 481 1.02 1.90 -5.72
CA ALA A 481 -0.08 1.74 -4.78
C ALA A 481 -0.67 0.32 -4.81
N ILE A 482 -0.80 -0.27 -6.00
CA ILE A 482 -1.25 -1.66 -6.17
C ILE A 482 -0.22 -2.63 -5.59
N ALA A 483 1.06 -2.48 -5.92
CA ALA A 483 2.14 -3.33 -5.43
C ALA A 483 2.22 -3.31 -3.89
N ARG A 484 2.16 -2.14 -3.26
CA ARG A 484 2.13 -2.00 -1.80
C ARG A 484 0.92 -2.73 -1.20
N LYS A 485 -0.26 -2.56 -1.78
CA LYS A 485 -1.50 -3.23 -1.30
C LYS A 485 -1.42 -4.75 -1.42
N VAL A 486 -0.81 -5.27 -2.50
CA VAL A 486 -0.59 -6.70 -2.70
C VAL A 486 0.34 -7.26 -1.61
N ILE A 487 1.47 -6.59 -1.35
CA ILE A 487 2.43 -7.01 -0.31
C ILE A 487 1.80 -6.94 1.08
N SER A 488 1.10 -5.86 1.43
CA SER A 488 0.48 -5.71 2.76
C SER A 488 -0.56 -6.78 3.07
N ARG A 489 -1.23 -7.33 2.05
CA ARG A 489 -2.20 -8.40 2.22
C ARG A 489 -1.59 -9.81 2.13
N ALA A 490 -0.33 -9.93 1.72
CA ALA A 490 0.30 -11.23 1.52
C ALA A 490 0.57 -11.93 2.86
N LEU A 491 1.04 -11.20 3.88
CA LEU A 491 1.40 -11.79 5.17
C LEU A 491 0.22 -12.49 5.85
N ASP A 492 -0.98 -11.90 5.78
CA ASP A 492 -2.20 -12.46 6.38
C ASP A 492 -2.67 -13.78 5.73
N ARG A 493 -2.11 -14.13 4.56
CA ARG A 493 -2.49 -15.33 3.81
C ARG A 493 -1.55 -16.50 4.02
N TRP A 494 -0.35 -16.24 4.52
CA TRP A 494 0.63 -17.27 4.78
C TRP A 494 0.10 -18.15 5.92
N ARG A 495 0.00 -19.46 5.67
CA ARG A 495 -0.29 -20.45 6.72
C ARG A 495 1.03 -21.11 7.13
N ASP A 496 1.40 -20.93 8.39
CA ASP A 496 2.68 -21.41 8.93
C ASP A 496 2.81 -22.94 8.73
N GLY A 497 3.88 -23.35 8.05
CA GLY A 497 4.18 -24.75 7.71
C GLY A 497 3.38 -25.32 6.53
N GLU A 498 2.44 -24.57 5.95
CA GLU A 498 1.57 -25.04 4.85
C GLU A 498 1.72 -24.23 3.56
N GLY A 499 2.16 -22.98 3.64
CA GLY A 499 2.37 -22.08 2.49
C GLY A 499 1.14 -21.25 2.15
N PHE A 500 0.91 -21.00 0.86
CA PHE A 500 -0.20 -20.15 0.40
C PHE A 500 -1.33 -20.94 -0.26
N PRO A 501 -2.60 -20.57 0.02
CA PRO A 501 -3.73 -20.98 -0.80
C PRO A 501 -3.77 -20.21 -2.12
N PHE A 502 -4.19 -20.89 -3.19
CA PHE A 502 -4.30 -20.30 -4.53
C PHE A 502 -5.25 -19.08 -4.55
N ALA A 503 -6.43 -19.23 -3.95
CA ALA A 503 -7.47 -18.20 -3.86
C ALA A 503 -7.84 -17.90 -2.40
N ASP A 504 -8.48 -16.77 -2.15
CA ASP A 504 -9.00 -16.42 -0.84
C ASP A 504 -10.02 -17.45 -0.34
N GLY A 505 -9.91 -17.84 0.94
CA GLY A 505 -10.72 -18.92 1.54
C GLY A 505 -10.39 -20.34 1.07
N GLY A 506 -9.42 -20.53 0.17
CA GLY A 506 -8.96 -21.85 -0.26
C GLY A 506 -7.94 -22.48 0.68
N GLU A 507 -7.57 -23.73 0.39
CA GLU A 507 -6.52 -24.47 1.08
C GLU A 507 -5.13 -24.25 0.43
N PRO A 508 -4.03 -24.25 1.21
CA PRO A 508 -2.68 -24.17 0.68
C PRO A 508 -2.39 -25.24 -0.37
N SER A 509 -1.56 -24.89 -1.35
CA SER A 509 -1.13 -25.82 -2.40
C SER A 509 0.24 -25.43 -2.93
N LEU A 510 0.90 -26.34 -3.66
CA LEU A 510 2.16 -26.04 -4.34
C LEU A 510 1.98 -24.91 -5.37
N GLN A 511 0.95 -25.02 -6.21
CA GLN A 511 0.59 -23.97 -7.17
C GLN A 511 0.32 -22.63 -6.47
N GLY A 512 -0.44 -22.64 -5.36
CA GLY A 512 -0.73 -21.41 -4.61
C GLY A 512 0.53 -20.79 -4.04
N THR A 513 1.43 -21.61 -3.48
CA THR A 513 2.68 -21.18 -2.85
C THR A 513 3.65 -20.59 -3.87
N GLU A 514 3.93 -21.31 -4.96
CA GLU A 514 4.80 -20.81 -6.04
C GLU A 514 4.27 -19.49 -6.58
N MET A 515 2.99 -19.45 -6.99
CA MET A 515 2.43 -18.28 -7.65
C MET A 515 2.36 -17.06 -6.72
N TRP A 516 2.02 -17.22 -5.44
CA TRP A 516 2.00 -16.09 -4.49
C TRP A 516 3.40 -15.56 -4.18
N LEU A 517 4.38 -16.43 -3.99
CA LEU A 517 5.78 -16.00 -3.81
C LEU A 517 6.26 -15.21 -5.04
N SER A 518 5.89 -15.68 -6.24
CA SER A 518 6.13 -14.97 -7.49
C SER A 518 5.42 -13.60 -7.54
N VAL A 519 4.12 -13.51 -7.19
CA VAL A 519 3.39 -12.21 -7.10
C VAL A 519 4.12 -11.22 -6.20
N ILE A 520 4.53 -11.66 -5.01
CA ILE A 520 5.17 -10.81 -4.00
C ILE A 520 6.53 -10.34 -4.51
N HIS A 521 7.32 -11.24 -5.08
CA HIS A 521 8.61 -10.87 -5.68
C HIS A 521 8.44 -9.82 -6.78
N LEU A 522 7.50 -10.00 -7.70
CA LEU A 522 7.28 -9.04 -8.79
C LEU A 522 6.73 -7.70 -8.29
N ALA A 523 5.91 -7.70 -7.24
CA ALA A 523 5.46 -6.47 -6.59
C ALA A 523 6.62 -5.76 -5.87
N ALA A 524 7.52 -6.51 -5.23
CA ALA A 524 8.72 -5.97 -4.62
C ALA A 524 9.68 -5.41 -5.68
N ASP A 525 9.87 -6.09 -6.81
CA ASP A 525 10.68 -5.62 -7.95
C ASP A 525 10.13 -4.30 -8.52
N PHE A 526 8.80 -4.20 -8.67
CA PHE A 526 8.15 -2.97 -9.10
C PHE A 526 8.48 -1.78 -8.18
N LEU A 527 8.59 -2.03 -6.87
CA LEU A 527 8.91 -1.02 -5.86
C LEU A 527 10.42 -0.79 -5.67
N GLY A 528 11.28 -1.52 -6.40
CA GLY A 528 12.74 -1.48 -6.19
C GLY A 528 13.19 -2.10 -4.87
N LEU A 529 12.43 -3.07 -4.35
CA LEU A 529 12.64 -3.75 -3.06
C LEU A 529 12.81 -5.27 -3.20
N SER A 530 13.10 -5.78 -4.40
CA SER A 530 13.22 -7.23 -4.65
C SER A 530 14.36 -7.88 -3.84
N ASP A 531 15.40 -7.12 -3.49
CA ASP A 531 16.50 -7.55 -2.61
C ASP A 531 16.07 -7.78 -1.14
N ARG A 532 14.91 -7.26 -0.73
CA ARG A 532 14.34 -7.45 0.61
C ARG A 532 13.52 -8.73 0.74
N PHE A 533 13.23 -9.41 -0.37
CA PHE A 533 12.43 -10.63 -0.37
C PHE A 533 13.29 -11.84 -0.74
N ALA A 534 13.27 -12.88 0.11
CA ALA A 534 14.20 -14.01 -0.01
C ALA A 534 13.95 -14.90 -1.26
N PHE A 535 12.73 -14.92 -1.77
CA PHE A 535 12.35 -15.73 -2.92
C PHE A 535 12.55 -14.96 -4.23
N VAL A 536 13.13 -15.61 -5.24
CA VAL A 536 13.30 -15.08 -6.59
C VAL A 536 12.78 -16.09 -7.62
N PRO A 537 11.70 -15.84 -8.37
CA PRO A 537 11.16 -16.79 -9.33
C PRO A 537 12.18 -17.12 -10.42
N LYS A 538 12.40 -18.42 -10.66
CA LYS A 538 13.39 -18.91 -11.64
C LYS A 538 12.78 -19.63 -12.85
N GLY A 539 11.56 -20.14 -12.74
CA GLY A 539 10.88 -20.87 -13.80
C GLY A 539 9.82 -20.05 -14.52
N VAL A 540 8.57 -20.53 -14.49
CA VAL A 540 7.43 -20.02 -15.27
C VAL A 540 7.19 -18.52 -15.07
N HIS A 541 7.46 -17.97 -13.89
CA HIS A 541 7.17 -16.58 -13.53
C HIS A 541 8.39 -15.64 -13.49
N ARG A 542 9.54 -16.08 -14.03
CA ARG A 542 10.75 -15.24 -14.12
C ARG A 542 10.53 -14.04 -15.05
N THR A 543 11.27 -12.95 -14.80
CA THR A 543 11.19 -11.73 -15.63
C THR A 543 12.52 -11.28 -16.22
N ALA A 544 13.58 -12.06 -16.03
CA ALA A 544 14.87 -11.82 -16.67
C ALA A 544 14.77 -12.15 -18.16
N THR A 545 15.28 -11.25 -19.00
CA THR A 545 15.35 -11.47 -20.44
C THR A 545 16.41 -12.53 -20.75
N VAL A 546 16.18 -13.36 -21.75
CA VAL A 546 17.13 -14.46 -22.08
C VAL A 546 18.24 -14.06 -23.04
N GLY A 547 18.27 -12.82 -23.51
CA GLY A 547 19.37 -12.32 -24.35
C GLY A 547 19.51 -13.01 -25.72
N LEU A 548 18.47 -13.69 -26.21
CA LEU A 548 18.51 -14.40 -27.49
C LEU A 548 18.17 -13.52 -28.71
N GLY A 549 17.71 -12.28 -28.47
CA GLY A 549 17.18 -11.38 -29.49
C GLY A 549 15.88 -11.89 -30.11
N LEU A 550 15.36 -11.16 -31.10
CA LEU A 550 14.42 -11.69 -32.09
C LEU A 550 15.16 -12.64 -33.03
#